data_AF-A0A7S2PUF1-F1
#
_entry.id   AF-A0A7S2PUF1-F1
#
_cell.length_a   1.000
_cell.length_b   1.000
_cell.length_c   1.000
_cell.angle_alpha   90.00
_cell.angle_beta   90.00
_cell.angle_gamma   90.00
#
_symmetry.space_group_name_H-M   'P 1'
#
loop_
_entity.id
_entity.type
_entity.pdbx_description
1 polymer ?
#
loop_
_entity_poly.entity_id
_entity_poly.type
_entity_poly.pdbx_seq_one_letter_code
_entity_poly.pdbx_strand_id
1 'polypeptide(L)'
;AIAESVKPRYGGAAADIGRLESLIVEGVNAIGGQATKGTTFRFDCSEGGVTVSVNGAEQGMAAFKGLGSAFVDVFMDDNSVSPTLKDSCVKTWSSSGNKSVAASLVELASFSNQGDSKGGATQHKPDNAAMRKKIESQLNPIQEYATSVTFAPKLEDGLYLAGAGVRKRSIVKVYAVAMYSSPLVLQALSKESTSVMRNAARSFSPASPSTTFVLEMTYSAGAEKIAGAIAESIKPRYNGSPSDINELEALIVKGVNMKGGQASKGTIFRFDCSQEGVRVSVDGSDQGMAAFGGMGGAFVDVFLDDNAVSPSLIDSCVQTWSKVSLQ
;
A
#
# COMPACT_ATOMS: atom_id res chain seq x y z
N ALA A 1 -19.13 -1.90 -25.91
CA ALA A 1 -17.65 -2.01 -26.04
C ALA A 1 -17.05 -3.00 -25.04
N ILE A 2 -17.19 -2.76 -23.72
CA ILE A 2 -16.67 -3.68 -22.70
C ILE A 2 -17.33 -5.07 -22.80
N ALA A 3 -18.66 -5.14 -22.75
CA ALA A 3 -19.40 -6.41 -22.88
C ALA A 3 -19.12 -7.16 -24.20
N GLU A 4 -19.03 -6.42 -25.31
CA GLU A 4 -18.66 -6.98 -26.62
C GLU A 4 -17.24 -7.59 -26.62
N SER A 5 -16.32 -7.06 -25.81
CA SER A 5 -14.97 -7.63 -25.69
C SER A 5 -14.96 -8.95 -24.91
N VAL A 6 -15.94 -9.15 -24.02
CA VAL A 6 -16.13 -10.40 -23.24
C VAL A 6 -16.77 -11.49 -24.09
N LYS A 7 -17.67 -11.12 -25.00
CA LYS A 7 -18.45 -12.04 -25.85
C LYS A 7 -17.64 -13.16 -26.54
N PRO A 8 -16.48 -12.92 -27.20
CA PRO A 8 -15.70 -14.00 -27.81
C PRO A 8 -15.01 -14.94 -26.81
N ARG A 9 -14.94 -14.56 -25.52
CA ARG A 9 -14.24 -15.29 -24.45
C ARG A 9 -15.19 -16.06 -23.54
N TYR A 10 -16.48 -15.73 -23.59
CA TYR A 10 -17.49 -16.32 -22.74
C TYR A 10 -18.26 -17.43 -23.46
N GLY A 11 -18.15 -18.66 -22.96
CA GLY A 11 -18.81 -19.84 -23.54
C GLY A 11 -20.29 -20.04 -23.14
N GLY A 12 -20.86 -19.14 -22.33
CA GLY A 12 -22.25 -19.21 -21.88
C GLY A 12 -23.24 -18.54 -22.84
N ALA A 13 -24.45 -18.25 -22.35
CA ALA A 13 -25.51 -17.70 -23.18
C ALA A 13 -25.26 -16.21 -23.50
N ALA A 14 -25.65 -15.77 -24.69
CA ALA A 14 -25.54 -14.35 -25.07
C ALA A 14 -26.36 -13.42 -24.14
N ALA A 15 -27.43 -13.94 -23.52
CA ALA A 15 -28.24 -13.21 -22.55
C ALA A 15 -27.46 -12.82 -21.29
N ASP A 16 -26.46 -13.62 -20.89
CA ASP A 16 -25.63 -13.37 -19.72
C ASP A 16 -24.75 -12.13 -19.94
N ILE A 17 -24.22 -11.98 -21.15
CA ILE A 17 -23.49 -10.79 -21.59
C ILE A 17 -24.42 -9.58 -21.62
N GLY A 18 -25.67 -9.78 -22.07
CA GLY A 18 -26.72 -8.76 -22.02
C GLY A 18 -26.94 -8.23 -20.60
N ARG A 19 -26.93 -9.10 -19.58
CA ARG A 19 -27.05 -8.67 -18.18
C ARG A 19 -25.86 -7.84 -17.72
N LEU A 20 -24.63 -8.24 -18.05
CA LEU A 20 -23.43 -7.44 -17.75
C LEU A 20 -23.50 -6.07 -18.43
N GLU A 21 -23.93 -6.01 -19.69
CA GLU A 21 -24.13 -4.76 -20.43
C GLU A 21 -25.19 -3.88 -19.76
N SER A 22 -26.33 -4.43 -19.36
CA SER A 22 -27.38 -3.68 -18.66
C SER A 22 -26.86 -3.03 -17.38
N LEU A 23 -26.07 -3.75 -16.56
CA LEU A 23 -25.49 -3.18 -15.32
C LEU A 23 -24.55 -2.00 -15.59
N ILE A 24 -23.76 -2.07 -16.66
CA ILE A 24 -22.88 -0.97 -17.06
C ILE A 24 -23.72 0.23 -17.53
N VAL A 25 -24.75 -0.01 -18.34
CA VAL A 25 -25.65 1.04 -18.85
C VAL A 25 -26.43 1.68 -17.70
N GLU A 26 -26.96 0.90 -16.77
CA GLU A 26 -27.65 1.35 -15.56
C GLU A 26 -26.73 2.29 -14.76
N GLY A 27 -25.47 1.90 -14.52
CA GLY A 27 -24.51 2.74 -13.81
C GLY A 27 -24.14 4.03 -14.54
N VAL A 28 -24.07 4.00 -15.87
CA VAL A 28 -23.83 5.23 -16.67
C VAL A 28 -25.06 6.15 -16.64
N ASN A 29 -26.26 5.59 -16.73
CA ASN A 29 -27.50 6.35 -16.64
C ASN A 29 -27.65 7.00 -15.26
N ALA A 30 -27.24 6.30 -14.20
CA ALA A 30 -27.24 6.83 -12.84
C ALA A 30 -26.35 8.08 -12.66
N ILE A 31 -25.35 8.29 -13.52
CA ILE A 31 -24.46 9.46 -13.49
C ILE A 31 -24.73 10.48 -14.61
N GLY A 32 -25.92 10.45 -15.22
CA GLY A 32 -26.34 11.42 -16.24
C GLY A 32 -26.25 10.93 -17.68
N GLY A 33 -26.18 9.62 -17.90
CA GLY A 33 -26.29 8.99 -19.23
C GLY A 33 -25.03 9.04 -20.07
N GLN A 34 -23.94 9.64 -19.58
CA GLN A 34 -22.67 9.68 -20.27
C GLN A 34 -21.49 9.52 -19.30
N ALA A 35 -20.62 8.55 -19.58
CA ALA A 35 -19.33 8.44 -18.90
C ALA A 35 -18.39 9.54 -19.41
N THR A 36 -17.90 10.37 -18.50
CA THR A 36 -17.00 11.49 -18.82
C THR A 36 -15.60 11.23 -18.26
N LYS A 37 -14.63 12.08 -18.59
CA LYS A 37 -13.27 11.97 -18.05
C LYS A 37 -13.32 12.03 -16.52
N GLY A 38 -12.85 10.96 -15.87
CA GLY A 38 -12.88 10.81 -14.42
C GLY A 38 -13.96 9.85 -13.91
N THR A 39 -14.91 9.44 -14.76
CA THR A 39 -15.82 8.33 -14.44
C THR A 39 -15.00 7.08 -14.16
N THR A 40 -15.24 6.44 -13.01
CA THR A 40 -14.56 5.22 -12.61
C THR A 40 -15.51 4.04 -12.74
N PHE A 41 -15.09 3.02 -13.48
CA PHE A 41 -15.75 1.72 -13.50
C PHE A 41 -14.93 0.74 -12.69
N ARG A 42 -15.58 -0.01 -11.81
CA ARG A 42 -14.99 -1.11 -11.06
C ARG A 42 -15.73 -2.39 -11.40
N PHE A 43 -14.95 -3.43 -11.68
CA PHE A 43 -15.44 -4.76 -12.00
C PHE A 43 -14.78 -5.75 -11.04
N ASP A 44 -15.55 -6.30 -10.10
CA ASP A 44 -15.05 -7.34 -9.20
C ASP A 44 -15.38 -8.70 -9.81
N CYS A 45 -14.36 -9.39 -10.31
CA CYS A 45 -14.49 -10.65 -11.02
C CYS A 45 -14.28 -11.83 -10.06
N SER A 46 -15.17 -12.82 -10.12
CA SER A 46 -15.10 -14.05 -9.32
C SER A 46 -15.56 -15.25 -10.14
N GLU A 47 -15.46 -16.47 -9.58
CA GLU A 47 -16.07 -17.65 -10.21
C GLU A 47 -17.60 -17.47 -10.39
N GLY A 48 -18.23 -16.77 -9.44
CA GLY A 48 -19.67 -16.51 -9.44
C GLY A 48 -20.14 -15.47 -10.45
N GLY A 49 -19.23 -14.71 -11.08
CA GLY A 49 -19.59 -13.69 -12.06
C GLY A 49 -18.83 -12.38 -11.90
N VAL A 50 -19.45 -11.28 -12.35
CA VAL A 50 -18.85 -9.93 -12.33
C VAL A 50 -19.79 -8.96 -11.61
N THR A 51 -19.32 -8.35 -10.53
CA THR A 51 -19.98 -7.20 -9.89
C THR A 51 -19.54 -5.91 -10.57
N VAL A 52 -20.49 -5.03 -10.86
CA VAL A 52 -20.23 -3.75 -11.53
C VAL A 52 -20.50 -2.60 -10.58
N SER A 53 -19.56 -1.66 -10.48
CA SER A 53 -19.76 -0.38 -9.78
C SER A 53 -19.33 0.78 -10.67
N VAL A 54 -20.07 1.90 -10.60
CA VAL A 54 -19.79 3.14 -11.33
C VAL A 54 -19.68 4.28 -10.33
N ASN A 55 -18.55 4.99 -10.33
CA ASN A 55 -18.22 6.04 -9.35
C ASN A 55 -18.39 5.59 -7.88
N GLY A 56 -18.11 4.31 -7.61
CA GLY A 56 -18.21 3.71 -6.28
C GLY A 56 -19.62 3.26 -5.89
N ALA A 57 -20.65 3.55 -6.69
CA ALA A 57 -21.99 3.01 -6.49
C ALA A 57 -22.11 1.64 -7.16
N GLU A 58 -22.46 0.62 -6.39
CA GLU A 58 -22.71 -0.73 -6.90
C GLU A 58 -23.99 -0.76 -7.74
N GLN A 59 -23.91 -1.35 -8.93
CA GLN A 59 -25.03 -1.52 -9.86
C GLN A 59 -25.62 -2.93 -9.78
N GLY A 60 -24.86 -3.87 -9.22
CA GLY A 60 -25.24 -5.26 -9.03
C GLY A 60 -24.25 -6.22 -9.67
N MET A 61 -24.65 -7.49 -9.76
CA MET A 61 -23.81 -8.59 -10.24
C MET A 61 -24.45 -9.31 -11.43
N ALA A 62 -23.64 -9.58 -12.45
CA ALA A 62 -23.95 -10.55 -13.49
C ALA A 62 -23.44 -11.92 -13.01
N ALA A 63 -24.30 -12.65 -12.29
CA ALA A 63 -23.94 -13.85 -11.55
C ALA A 63 -23.96 -15.12 -12.44
N PHE A 64 -22.99 -15.24 -13.36
CA PHE A 64 -22.90 -16.36 -14.28
C PHE A 64 -21.52 -17.03 -14.23
N LYS A 65 -21.52 -18.36 -14.13
CA LYS A 65 -20.30 -19.14 -14.03
C LYS A 65 -19.42 -18.93 -15.26
N GLY A 66 -18.14 -18.66 -15.03
CA GLY A 66 -17.15 -18.44 -16.08
C GLY A 66 -17.16 -17.03 -16.67
N LEU A 67 -18.15 -16.19 -16.35
CA LEU A 67 -18.19 -14.82 -16.84
C LEU A 67 -17.07 -13.96 -16.24
N GLY A 68 -16.75 -14.17 -14.97
CA GLY A 68 -15.60 -13.50 -14.32
C GLY A 68 -14.28 -13.84 -15.00
N SER A 69 -14.05 -15.12 -15.34
CA SER A 69 -12.85 -15.54 -16.08
C SER A 69 -12.79 -14.90 -17.46
N ALA A 70 -13.89 -15.00 -18.22
CA ALA A 70 -13.98 -14.41 -19.56
C ALA A 70 -13.75 -12.88 -19.55
N PHE A 71 -14.17 -12.19 -18.47
CA PHE A 71 -13.89 -10.78 -18.29
C PHE A 71 -12.41 -10.50 -18.01
N VAL A 72 -11.75 -11.30 -17.18
CA VAL A 72 -10.31 -11.19 -16.94
C VAL A 72 -9.52 -11.42 -18.25
N ASP A 73 -9.94 -12.39 -19.05
CA ASP A 73 -9.29 -12.73 -20.31
C ASP A 73 -9.30 -11.57 -21.32
N VAL A 74 -10.28 -10.65 -21.25
CA VAL A 74 -10.30 -9.40 -22.04
C VAL A 74 -8.99 -8.62 -21.89
N PHE A 75 -8.38 -8.67 -20.71
CA PHE A 75 -7.18 -7.91 -20.40
C PHE A 75 -5.91 -8.78 -20.31
N MET A 76 -6.05 -10.09 -20.15
CA MET A 76 -4.91 -10.96 -19.82
C MET A 76 -4.56 -11.98 -20.91
N ASP A 77 -5.44 -12.26 -21.87
CA ASP A 77 -5.16 -13.22 -22.93
C ASP A 77 -4.26 -12.66 -24.05
N ASP A 78 -4.00 -13.47 -25.09
CA ASP A 78 -3.14 -13.08 -26.22
C ASP A 78 -3.77 -12.04 -27.14
N ASN A 79 -5.09 -11.87 -27.06
CA ASN A 79 -5.86 -10.86 -27.80
C ASN A 79 -6.30 -9.72 -26.86
N SER A 80 -5.52 -9.46 -25.81
CA SER A 80 -5.84 -8.46 -24.78
C SER A 80 -6.10 -7.09 -25.39
N VAL A 81 -7.14 -6.42 -24.91
CA VAL A 81 -7.47 -5.04 -25.30
C VAL A 81 -6.52 -4.01 -24.69
N SER A 82 -5.64 -4.43 -23.77
CA SER A 82 -4.59 -3.61 -23.19
C SER A 82 -3.30 -4.42 -23.00
N PRO A 83 -2.51 -4.60 -24.08
CA PRO A 83 -1.24 -5.32 -24.02
C PRO A 83 -0.28 -4.74 -22.98
N THR A 84 -0.27 -3.41 -22.79
CA THR A 84 0.57 -2.75 -21.79
C THR A 84 0.18 -3.08 -20.35
N LEU A 85 -1.12 -3.28 -20.08
CA LEU A 85 -1.58 -3.78 -18.78
C LEU A 85 -1.14 -5.22 -18.57
N LYS A 86 -1.32 -6.09 -19.57
CA LYS A 86 -0.86 -7.49 -19.53
C LYS A 86 0.65 -7.56 -19.25
N ASP A 87 1.45 -6.82 -20.00
CA ASP A 87 2.91 -6.77 -19.83
C ASP A 87 3.30 -6.25 -18.45
N SER A 88 2.62 -5.22 -17.96
CA SER A 88 2.84 -4.69 -16.60
C SER A 88 2.51 -5.74 -15.54
N CYS A 89 1.36 -6.42 -15.66
CA CYS A 89 0.95 -7.49 -14.75
C CYS A 89 1.92 -8.68 -14.80
N VAL A 90 2.32 -9.13 -15.99
CA VAL A 90 3.31 -10.20 -16.16
C VAL A 90 4.64 -9.78 -15.55
N LYS A 91 5.16 -8.60 -15.85
CA LYS A 91 6.42 -8.09 -15.29
C LYS A 91 6.38 -7.98 -13.76
N THR A 92 5.24 -7.55 -13.22
CA THR A 92 5.03 -7.41 -11.78
C THR A 92 4.85 -8.77 -11.09
N TRP A 93 4.18 -9.74 -11.72
CA TRP A 93 3.72 -10.98 -11.07
C TRP A 93 4.49 -12.25 -11.46
N SER A 94 5.31 -12.23 -12.52
CA SER A 94 6.11 -13.40 -12.95
C SER A 94 7.50 -13.49 -12.29
N SER A 95 7.90 -12.50 -11.48
CA SER A 95 9.18 -12.57 -10.78
C SER A 95 9.10 -13.48 -9.55
N SER A 96 9.75 -14.65 -9.63
CA SER A 96 9.98 -15.57 -8.52
C SER A 96 10.88 -14.99 -7.40
N GLY A 97 11.49 -13.82 -7.63
CA GLY A 97 12.45 -13.17 -6.72
C GLY A 97 11.85 -12.77 -5.37
N ASN A 98 10.67 -12.14 -5.35
CA ASN A 98 10.08 -11.59 -4.12
C ASN A 98 9.78 -12.68 -3.07
N LYS A 99 9.47 -13.91 -3.50
CA LYS A 99 9.22 -15.06 -2.62
C LYS A 99 10.46 -15.51 -1.86
N SER A 100 11.57 -15.69 -2.58
CA SER A 100 12.85 -16.10 -1.96
C SER A 100 13.42 -15.03 -1.04
N VAL A 101 13.16 -13.75 -1.36
CA VAL A 101 13.67 -12.60 -0.62
C VAL A 101 12.98 -12.45 0.74
N ALA A 102 11.65 -12.55 0.84
CA ALA A 102 10.99 -12.45 2.15
C ALA A 102 11.37 -13.60 3.09
N ALA A 103 11.39 -14.84 2.58
CA ALA A 103 11.79 -16.00 3.37
C ALA A 103 13.20 -15.84 3.92
N SER A 104 14.13 -15.41 3.06
CA SER A 104 15.51 -15.18 3.46
C SER A 104 15.66 -13.99 4.41
N LEU A 105 14.85 -12.92 4.27
CA LEU A 105 14.85 -11.78 5.21
C LEU A 105 14.37 -12.18 6.61
N VAL A 106 13.36 -13.05 6.70
CA VAL A 106 12.83 -13.58 7.98
C VAL A 106 13.83 -14.50 8.64
N GLU A 107 14.45 -15.42 7.89
CA GLU A 107 15.51 -16.29 8.39
C GLU A 107 16.66 -15.45 8.96
N LEU A 108 17.04 -14.41 8.24
CA LEU A 108 18.10 -13.48 8.64
C LEU A 108 17.72 -12.62 9.86
N ALA A 109 16.44 -12.24 10.01
CA ALA A 109 15.94 -11.56 11.19
C ALA A 109 15.96 -12.46 12.43
N SER A 110 15.72 -13.76 12.24
CA SER A 110 15.71 -14.78 13.30
C SER A 110 17.11 -15.03 13.88
N PHE A 111 18.16 -14.90 13.08
CA PHE A 111 19.55 -15.03 13.55
C PHE A 111 20.06 -13.82 14.35
N SER A 112 19.47 -12.64 14.17
CA SER A 112 19.85 -11.42 14.93
C SER A 112 19.38 -11.43 16.39
N ASN A 113 18.44 -12.30 16.77
CA ASN A 113 17.94 -12.43 18.15
C ASN A 113 18.74 -13.42 19.02
N GLN A 114 19.85 -13.99 18.50
CA GLN A 114 20.79 -14.79 19.30
C GLN A 114 22.08 -13.99 19.59
N GLY A 115 22.03 -13.16 20.62
CA GLY A 115 23.18 -12.78 21.45
C GLY A 115 22.68 -12.78 22.90
N ASP A 116 23.33 -13.32 23.92
CA ASP A 116 24.72 -13.73 24.09
C ASP A 116 24.68 -14.81 25.18
N SER A 117 25.11 -16.04 24.90
CA SER A 117 25.29 -17.06 25.92
C SER A 117 26.58 -17.82 25.62
N LYS A 118 27.50 -17.69 26.56
CA LYS A 118 28.90 -18.11 26.54
C LYS A 118 29.12 -19.51 25.96
N GLY A 119 30.15 -19.62 25.12
CA GLY A 119 31.11 -20.72 25.19
C GLY A 119 31.18 -21.66 23.99
N GLY A 120 32.29 -21.56 23.25
CA GLY A 120 32.98 -22.72 22.69
C GLY A 120 32.65 -23.14 21.24
N ALA A 121 33.74 -23.36 20.49
CA ALA A 121 33.85 -24.02 19.18
C ALA A 121 33.44 -23.22 17.93
N THR A 122 34.47 -22.91 17.15
CA THR A 122 34.48 -22.38 15.79
C THR A 122 33.70 -23.29 14.84
N GLN A 123 32.42 -23.01 14.63
CA GLN A 123 31.70 -23.37 13.42
C GLN A 123 31.56 -22.12 12.55
N HIS A 124 31.95 -22.26 11.28
CA HIS A 124 31.77 -21.27 10.22
C HIS A 124 30.30 -20.82 10.18
N LYS A 125 29.97 -19.72 10.87
CA LYS A 125 28.72 -18.99 10.63
C LYS A 125 28.81 -18.44 9.21
N PRO A 126 27.87 -18.73 8.29
CA PRO A 126 27.80 -18.00 7.04
C PRO A 126 27.71 -16.51 7.39
N ASP A 127 28.45 -15.69 6.66
CA ASP A 127 28.51 -14.25 6.91
C ASP A 127 27.12 -13.64 6.67
N ASN A 128 26.34 -13.48 7.74
CA ASN A 128 24.98 -12.95 7.71
C ASN A 128 24.92 -11.60 6.98
N ALA A 129 26.01 -10.82 6.96
CA ALA A 129 26.08 -9.58 6.20
C ALA A 129 26.11 -9.85 4.68
N ALA A 130 26.88 -10.85 4.22
CA ALA A 130 26.95 -11.24 2.82
C ALA A 130 25.60 -11.81 2.32
N MET A 131 24.94 -12.63 3.14
CA MET A 131 23.61 -13.16 2.82
C MET A 131 22.56 -12.04 2.77
N ARG A 132 22.55 -11.13 3.75
CA ARG A 132 21.67 -9.94 3.75
C ARG A 132 21.88 -9.09 2.51
N LYS A 133 23.13 -8.81 2.15
CA LYS A 133 23.47 -8.02 0.96
C LYS A 133 23.01 -8.68 -0.34
N LYS A 134 23.10 -10.00 -0.43
CA LYS A 134 22.58 -10.77 -1.57
C LYS A 134 21.06 -10.66 -1.68
N ILE A 135 20.35 -10.77 -0.56
CA ILE A 135 18.89 -10.65 -0.52
C ILE A 135 18.47 -9.21 -0.87
N GLU A 136 19.16 -8.22 -0.30
CA GLU A 136 18.89 -6.81 -0.55
C GLU A 136 19.12 -6.41 -2.01
N SER A 137 20.08 -7.04 -2.69
CA SER A 137 20.32 -6.81 -4.13
C SER A 137 19.18 -7.28 -5.04
N GLN A 138 18.26 -8.09 -4.52
CA GLN A 138 17.11 -8.60 -5.27
C GLN A 138 15.83 -7.78 -5.01
N LEU A 139 15.86 -6.84 -4.07
CA LEU A 139 14.72 -5.98 -3.80
C LEU A 139 14.57 -4.93 -4.90
N ASN A 140 13.34 -4.76 -5.37
CA ASN A 140 13.02 -3.79 -6.41
C ASN A 140 12.31 -2.56 -5.81
N PRO A 141 12.58 -1.35 -6.31
CA PRO A 141 11.76 -0.19 -5.97
C PRO A 141 10.32 -0.40 -6.45
N ILE A 142 9.36 0.25 -5.80
CA ILE A 142 7.96 0.28 -6.25
C ILE A 142 7.65 1.68 -6.79
N GLN A 143 7.19 1.74 -8.03
CA GLN A 143 6.62 2.95 -8.60
C GLN A 143 5.11 2.96 -8.35
N GLU A 144 4.63 3.97 -7.64
CA GLU A 144 3.20 4.16 -7.40
C GLU A 144 2.52 4.58 -8.72
N TYR A 145 1.54 3.78 -9.15
CA TYR A 145 0.94 3.89 -10.47
C TYR A 145 0.28 5.25 -10.75
N ALA A 146 -0.46 5.81 -9.79
CA ALA A 146 -1.23 7.03 -10.03
C ALA A 146 -0.36 8.29 -10.13
N THR A 147 0.78 8.32 -9.46
CA THR A 147 1.62 9.52 -9.30
C THR A 147 2.97 9.41 -10.00
N SER A 148 3.36 8.18 -10.37
CA SER A 148 4.66 7.82 -10.93
C SER A 148 5.84 8.04 -9.97
N VAL A 149 5.58 8.35 -8.70
CA VAL A 149 6.59 8.44 -7.64
C VAL A 149 7.19 7.05 -7.42
N THR A 150 8.51 6.98 -7.31
CA THR A 150 9.24 5.72 -7.12
C THR A 150 9.88 5.70 -5.74
N PHE A 151 9.57 4.67 -4.96
CA PHE A 151 10.11 4.48 -3.63
C PHE A 151 11.23 3.44 -3.63
N ALA A 152 12.32 3.74 -2.93
CA ALA A 152 13.45 2.85 -2.80
C ALA A 152 13.04 1.55 -2.08
N PRO A 153 13.66 0.40 -2.39
CA PRO A 153 13.30 -0.88 -1.76
C PRO A 153 13.60 -0.94 -0.25
N LYS A 154 14.43 -0.04 0.27
CA LYS A 154 14.96 -0.07 1.63
C LYS A 154 15.32 1.35 2.10
N LEU A 155 15.19 1.60 3.40
CA LEU A 155 15.68 2.77 4.10
C LEU A 155 17.05 2.52 4.75
N GLU A 156 17.79 3.61 5.03
CA GLU A 156 19.13 3.56 5.62
C GLU A 156 19.16 2.88 7.01
N ASP A 157 18.06 2.92 7.74
CA ASP A 157 17.88 2.32 9.07
C ASP A 157 17.53 0.82 9.04
N GLY A 158 17.50 0.21 7.85
CA GLY A 158 17.27 -1.23 7.72
C GLY A 158 15.82 -1.65 7.51
N LEU A 159 14.89 -0.70 7.37
CA LEU A 159 13.49 -1.03 7.05
C LEU A 159 13.29 -1.27 5.55
N TYR A 160 12.41 -2.21 5.23
CA TYR A 160 12.16 -2.69 3.87
C TYR A 160 10.80 -2.22 3.37
N LEU A 161 10.72 -1.89 2.07
CA LEU A 161 9.51 -1.41 1.44
C LEU A 161 8.41 -2.48 1.46
N ALA A 162 7.35 -2.22 2.22
CA ALA A 162 6.19 -3.09 2.34
C ALA A 162 5.23 -2.94 1.16
N GLY A 163 4.99 -1.69 0.72
CA GLY A 163 4.09 -1.36 -0.38
C GLY A 163 4.04 0.14 -0.61
N ALA A 164 3.40 0.55 -1.71
CA ALA A 164 3.20 1.95 -2.06
C ALA A 164 1.76 2.22 -2.54
N GLY A 165 1.24 3.40 -2.24
CA GLY A 165 -0.11 3.82 -2.61
C GLY A 165 -0.22 5.34 -2.72
N VAL A 166 -1.42 5.83 -2.99
CA VAL A 166 -1.71 7.25 -3.16
C VAL A 166 -2.84 7.69 -2.24
N ARG A 167 -2.69 8.85 -1.61
CA ARG A 167 -3.84 9.54 -0.99
C ARG A 167 -4.49 10.46 -2.02
N LYS A 168 -5.78 10.26 -2.23
CA LYS A 168 -6.60 11.12 -3.09
C LYS A 168 -7.61 11.89 -2.23
N ARG A 169 -7.89 13.13 -2.63
CA ARG A 169 -9.05 13.89 -2.14
C ARG A 169 -9.87 14.27 -3.36
N SER A 170 -11.01 13.61 -3.55
CA SER A 170 -11.75 13.64 -4.82
C SER A 170 -10.81 13.26 -5.98
N ILE A 171 -10.75 14.06 -7.04
CA ILE A 171 -9.88 13.83 -8.21
C ILE A 171 -8.41 14.20 -7.99
N VAL A 172 -8.07 14.88 -6.89
CA VAL A 172 -6.73 15.40 -6.64
C VAL A 172 -5.87 14.36 -5.93
N LYS A 173 -4.73 14.01 -6.53
CA LYS A 173 -3.67 13.17 -5.92
C LYS A 173 -2.84 14.07 -5.00
N VAL A 174 -2.99 13.89 -3.70
CA VAL A 174 -2.37 14.78 -2.71
C VAL A 174 -0.89 14.41 -2.52
N TYR A 175 -0.64 13.13 -2.28
CA TYR A 175 0.70 12.56 -2.15
C TYR A 175 0.70 11.07 -2.51
N ALA A 176 1.87 10.59 -2.92
CA ALA A 176 2.19 9.17 -2.87
C ALA A 176 2.66 8.81 -1.45
N VAL A 177 2.45 7.58 -1.01
CA VAL A 177 2.87 7.08 0.29
C VAL A 177 3.47 5.69 0.15
N ALA A 178 4.59 5.45 0.82
CA ALA A 178 5.16 4.12 1.00
C ALA A 178 5.21 3.76 2.48
N MET A 179 4.95 2.48 2.76
CA MET A 179 5.15 1.88 4.07
C MET A 179 6.45 1.10 4.06
N TYR A 180 7.27 1.27 5.09
CA TYR A 180 8.48 0.51 5.34
C TYR A 180 8.39 -0.16 6.71
N SER A 181 8.83 -1.41 6.81
CA SER A 181 8.78 -2.13 8.08
C SER A 181 9.85 -3.22 8.16
N SER A 182 9.88 -3.90 9.30
CA SER A 182 10.80 -5.00 9.57
C SER A 182 10.40 -6.27 8.81
N PRO A 183 11.34 -7.21 8.60
CA PRO A 183 11.03 -8.53 8.01
C PRO A 183 9.89 -9.28 8.71
N LEU A 184 9.74 -9.13 10.04
CA LEU A 184 8.66 -9.79 10.79
C LEU A 184 7.28 -9.27 10.39
N VAL A 185 7.16 -7.96 10.18
CA VAL A 185 5.90 -7.38 9.67
C VAL A 185 5.68 -7.81 8.23
N LEU A 186 6.72 -7.83 7.39
CA LEU A 186 6.60 -8.32 6.01
C LEU A 186 6.14 -9.78 5.94
N GLN A 187 6.56 -10.62 6.88
CA GLN A 187 6.06 -12.00 7.00
C GLN A 187 4.57 -12.05 7.35
N ALA A 188 4.09 -11.13 8.19
CA ALA A 188 2.68 -11.04 8.51
C ALA A 188 1.84 -10.65 7.27
N LEU A 189 2.40 -9.86 6.35
CA LEU A 189 1.77 -9.49 5.08
C LEU A 189 1.52 -10.68 4.16
N SER A 190 2.31 -11.75 4.27
CA SER A 190 2.18 -12.92 3.41
C SER A 190 0.97 -13.81 3.74
N LYS A 191 0.27 -13.53 4.85
CA LYS A 191 -0.85 -14.34 5.36
C LYS A 191 -2.23 -13.92 4.84
N GLU A 192 -2.29 -13.08 3.80
CA GLU A 192 -3.54 -12.60 3.14
C GLU A 192 -4.61 -12.03 4.10
N SER A 193 -4.19 -11.45 5.21
CA SER A 193 -5.10 -10.85 6.19
C SER A 193 -4.67 -9.43 6.54
N THR A 194 -5.51 -8.46 6.17
CA THR A 194 -5.29 -7.03 6.44
C THR A 194 -5.24 -6.72 7.94
N SER A 195 -6.03 -7.41 8.75
CA SER A 195 -6.01 -7.26 10.21
C SER A 195 -4.73 -7.80 10.85
N VAL A 196 -4.21 -8.94 10.36
CA VAL A 196 -2.92 -9.49 10.81
C VAL A 196 -1.77 -8.56 10.45
N MET A 197 -1.75 -8.04 9.22
CA MET A 197 -0.82 -6.99 8.78
C MET A 197 -0.85 -5.79 9.73
N ARG A 198 -2.03 -5.21 9.92
CA ARG A 198 -2.22 -3.99 10.71
C ARG A 198 -1.74 -4.20 12.14
N ASN A 199 -2.11 -5.32 12.75
CA ASN A 199 -1.71 -5.68 14.11
C ASN A 199 -0.21 -5.86 14.24
N ALA A 200 0.45 -6.51 13.28
CA ALA A 200 1.90 -6.65 13.28
C ALA A 200 2.59 -5.29 13.18
N ALA A 201 2.18 -4.45 12.22
CA ALA A 201 2.76 -3.13 11.95
C ALA A 201 2.68 -2.17 13.14
N ARG A 202 1.63 -2.28 13.98
CA ARG A 202 1.41 -1.43 15.16
C ARG A 202 1.85 -2.04 16.49
N SER A 203 2.39 -3.27 16.47
CA SER A 203 2.76 -3.99 17.70
C SER A 203 4.03 -3.45 18.34
N PHE A 204 4.93 -2.89 17.54
CA PHE A 204 6.21 -2.31 17.96
C PHE A 204 7.03 -3.23 18.90
N SER A 205 7.06 -4.53 18.62
CA SER A 205 7.87 -5.48 19.39
C SER A 205 9.37 -5.17 19.30
N PRO A 206 10.22 -5.66 20.23
CA PRO A 206 11.68 -5.42 20.15
C PRO A 206 12.32 -5.84 18.81
N ALA A 207 11.78 -6.86 18.16
CA ALA A 207 12.27 -7.33 16.86
C ALA A 207 11.65 -6.58 15.66
N SER A 208 10.66 -5.71 15.90
CA SER A 208 10.04 -4.82 14.93
C SER A 208 9.67 -3.49 15.60
N PRO A 209 10.66 -2.71 16.04
CA PRO A 209 10.42 -1.57 16.93
C PRO A 209 9.71 -0.39 16.24
N SER A 210 9.72 -0.36 14.91
CA SER A 210 9.14 0.73 14.13
C SER A 210 8.47 0.28 12.84
N THR A 211 7.52 1.11 12.40
CA THR A 211 6.95 1.12 11.05
C THR A 211 7.04 2.55 10.54
N THR A 212 7.56 2.74 9.33
CA THR A 212 7.81 4.07 8.77
C THR A 212 6.92 4.33 7.57
N PHE A 213 6.33 5.53 7.52
CA PHE A 213 5.62 6.02 6.33
C PHE A 213 6.42 7.15 5.68
N VAL A 214 6.67 7.04 4.39
CA VAL A 214 7.30 8.09 3.57
C VAL A 214 6.26 8.61 2.59
N LEU A 215 5.93 9.89 2.69
CA LEU A 215 4.96 10.57 1.83
C LEU A 215 5.72 11.52 0.92
N GLU A 216 5.48 11.44 -0.38
CA GLU A 216 5.99 12.41 -1.35
C GLU A 216 4.84 13.24 -1.92
N MET A 217 4.90 14.55 -1.70
CA MET A 217 3.85 15.47 -2.13
C MET A 217 3.73 15.50 -3.65
N THR A 218 2.52 15.30 -4.17
CA THR A 218 2.22 15.42 -5.61
C THR A 218 1.41 16.68 -5.93
N TYR A 219 1.00 17.39 -4.88
CA TYR A 219 0.25 18.64 -4.90
C TYR A 219 0.80 19.56 -3.80
N SER A 220 0.96 20.85 -4.10
CA SER A 220 1.51 21.81 -3.13
C SER A 220 0.46 22.22 -2.09
N ALA A 221 0.81 22.26 -0.82
CA ALA A 221 -0.07 22.70 0.26
C ALA A 221 0.68 23.43 1.37
N GLY A 222 0.00 24.37 2.03
CA GLY A 222 0.55 25.09 3.18
C GLY A 222 0.70 24.19 4.41
N ALA A 223 1.60 24.59 5.32
CA ALA A 223 1.95 23.86 6.53
C ALA A 223 0.73 23.43 7.35
N GLU A 224 -0.14 24.37 7.69
CA GLU A 224 -1.31 24.17 8.55
C GLU A 224 -2.33 23.24 7.89
N LYS A 225 -2.47 23.32 6.56
CA LYS A 225 -3.39 22.46 5.81
C LYS A 225 -2.95 21.00 5.83
N ILE A 226 -1.64 20.75 5.71
CA ILE A 226 -1.07 19.40 5.75
C ILE A 226 -1.17 18.84 7.15
N ALA A 227 -0.68 19.61 8.13
CA ALA A 227 -0.63 19.22 9.53
C ALA A 227 -2.05 18.96 10.07
N GLY A 228 -2.98 19.88 9.85
CA GLY A 228 -4.39 19.71 10.21
C GLY A 228 -5.03 18.50 9.53
N ALA A 229 -4.78 18.26 8.24
CA ALA A 229 -5.35 17.09 7.55
C ALA A 229 -4.80 15.75 8.05
N ILE A 230 -3.56 15.72 8.58
CA ILE A 230 -2.98 14.54 9.22
C ILE A 230 -3.56 14.40 10.64
N ALA A 231 -3.62 15.49 11.41
CA ALA A 231 -4.21 15.52 12.74
C ALA A 231 -5.66 15.04 12.74
N GLU A 232 -6.50 15.54 11.82
CA GLU A 232 -7.89 15.08 11.64
C GLU A 232 -7.99 13.59 11.31
N SER A 233 -7.00 13.03 10.60
CA SER A 233 -6.97 11.60 10.32
C SER A 233 -6.61 10.79 11.57
N ILE A 234 -5.85 11.36 12.51
CA ILE A 234 -5.39 10.66 13.73
C ILE A 234 -6.43 10.74 14.85
N LYS A 235 -7.14 11.87 14.97
CA LYS A 235 -8.17 12.12 16.00
C LYS A 235 -9.12 10.93 16.27
N PRO A 236 -9.73 10.28 15.27
CA PRO A 236 -10.64 9.15 15.53
C PRO A 236 -9.93 7.85 15.95
N ARG A 237 -8.60 7.79 15.87
CA ARG A 237 -7.77 6.59 16.08
C ARG A 237 -6.93 6.65 17.36
N TYR A 238 -6.74 7.85 17.91
CA TYR A 238 -5.92 8.09 19.09
C TYR A 238 -6.77 8.28 20.34
N ASN A 239 -6.51 7.47 21.37
CA ASN A 239 -7.27 7.47 22.62
C ASN A 239 -6.66 8.36 23.72
N GLY A 240 -5.54 9.04 23.45
CA GLY A 240 -4.91 9.98 24.39
C GLY A 240 -5.51 11.38 24.32
N SER A 241 -4.78 12.36 24.84
CA SER A 241 -5.29 13.74 24.89
C SER A 241 -5.27 14.39 23.50
N PRO A 242 -6.30 15.18 23.12
CA PRO A 242 -6.25 15.98 21.90
C PRO A 242 -5.04 16.94 21.83
N SER A 243 -4.49 17.36 22.98
CA SER A 243 -3.28 18.18 23.04
C SER A 243 -2.04 17.47 22.48
N ASP A 244 -1.97 16.14 22.57
CA ASP A 244 -0.83 15.34 22.10
C ASP A 244 -0.76 15.38 20.56
N ILE A 245 -1.93 15.44 19.91
CA ILE A 245 -2.05 15.58 18.45
C ILE A 245 -1.55 16.97 18.02
N ASN A 246 -1.76 18.01 18.82
CA ASN A 246 -1.29 19.36 18.52
C ASN A 246 0.24 19.43 18.47
N GLU A 247 0.95 18.61 19.27
CA GLU A 247 2.41 18.54 19.21
C GLU A 247 2.89 17.92 17.90
N LEU A 248 2.26 16.83 17.46
CA LEU A 248 2.52 16.25 16.14
C LEU A 248 2.25 17.26 15.01
N GLU A 249 1.15 18.00 15.11
CA GLU A 249 0.81 19.07 14.17
C GLU A 249 1.90 20.15 14.13
N ALA A 250 2.36 20.60 15.30
CA ALA A 250 3.41 21.61 15.42
C ALA A 250 4.74 21.16 14.79
N LEU A 251 5.12 19.88 14.92
CA LEU A 251 6.32 19.32 14.29
C LEU A 251 6.24 19.36 12.75
N ILE A 252 5.07 19.02 12.19
CA ILE A 252 4.82 19.08 10.75
C ILE A 252 4.88 20.55 10.29
N VAL A 253 4.21 21.46 10.99
CA VAL A 253 4.21 22.90 10.67
C VAL A 253 5.62 23.47 10.72
N LYS A 254 6.38 23.16 11.76
CA LYS A 254 7.79 23.55 11.91
C LYS A 254 8.61 23.10 10.70
N GLY A 255 8.52 21.82 10.32
CA GLY A 255 9.29 21.28 9.18
C GLY A 255 8.96 21.94 7.85
N VAL A 256 7.68 22.23 7.59
CA VAL A 256 7.26 22.92 6.37
C VAL A 256 7.65 24.41 6.40
N ASN A 257 7.58 25.07 7.54
CA ASN A 257 7.98 26.47 7.69
C ASN A 257 9.48 26.67 7.46
N MET A 258 10.32 25.70 7.85
CA MET A 258 11.75 25.70 7.50
C MET A 258 12.02 25.65 5.99
N LYS A 259 11.01 25.27 5.18
CA LYS A 259 11.06 25.23 3.71
C LYS A 259 10.39 26.42 3.03
N GLY A 260 10.02 27.46 3.80
CA GLY A 260 9.35 28.65 3.25
C GLY A 260 7.82 28.61 3.35
N GLY A 261 7.27 27.78 4.26
CA GLY A 261 5.84 27.81 4.63
C GLY A 261 4.91 27.00 3.73
N GLN A 262 5.44 26.36 2.68
CA GLN A 262 4.67 25.50 1.79
C GLN A 262 5.45 24.23 1.47
N ALA A 263 4.77 23.08 1.55
CA ALA A 263 5.30 21.84 0.98
C ALA A 263 4.94 21.83 -0.51
N SER A 264 5.95 21.96 -1.36
CA SER A 264 5.81 21.89 -2.82
C SER A 264 5.80 20.44 -3.30
N LYS A 265 5.43 20.22 -4.57
CA LYS A 265 5.57 18.91 -5.21
C LYS A 265 7.01 18.39 -5.06
N GLY A 266 7.15 17.14 -4.63
CA GLY A 266 8.43 16.49 -4.33
C GLY A 266 8.90 16.68 -2.89
N THR A 267 8.22 17.49 -2.06
CA THR A 267 8.51 17.53 -0.62
C THR A 267 8.24 16.16 -0.01
N ILE A 268 9.19 15.65 0.77
CA ILE A 268 9.12 14.33 1.40
C ILE A 268 8.86 14.50 2.89
N PHE A 269 7.78 13.89 3.38
CA PHE A 269 7.56 13.70 4.81
C PHE A 269 7.88 12.27 5.19
N ARG A 270 8.59 12.08 6.29
CA ARG A 270 8.85 10.78 6.88
C ARG A 270 8.30 10.75 8.30
N PHE A 271 7.52 9.71 8.60
CA PHE A 271 6.93 9.46 9.90
C PHE A 271 7.39 8.11 10.41
N ASP A 272 8.26 8.11 11.41
CA ASP A 272 8.72 6.88 12.06
C ASP A 272 7.83 6.61 13.27
N CYS A 273 6.96 5.60 13.13
CA CYS A 273 6.01 5.21 14.16
C CYS A 273 6.63 4.13 15.04
N SER A 274 6.53 4.30 16.36
CA SER A 274 7.03 3.36 17.36
C SER A 274 6.10 3.32 18.58
N GLN A 275 6.45 2.51 19.58
CA GLN A 275 5.73 2.49 20.86
C GLN A 275 5.79 3.85 21.58
N GLU A 276 6.91 4.56 21.45
CA GLU A 276 7.15 5.86 22.09
C GLU A 276 6.34 6.99 21.44
N GLY A 277 5.96 6.87 20.16
CA GLY A 277 5.23 7.92 19.46
C GLY A 277 5.56 7.99 17.96
N VAL A 278 5.53 9.21 17.41
CA VAL A 278 5.80 9.47 15.99
C VAL A 278 6.91 10.51 15.84
N ARG A 279 8.04 10.11 15.25
CA ARG A 279 9.10 11.04 14.84
C ARG A 279 8.80 11.57 13.44
N VAL A 280 9.00 12.87 13.23
CA VAL A 280 8.69 13.56 11.97
C VAL A 280 9.97 14.09 11.35
N SER A 281 10.17 13.82 10.07
CA SER A 281 11.21 14.47 9.25
C SER A 281 10.61 15.05 7.98
N VAL A 282 11.15 16.18 7.53
CA VAL A 282 10.76 16.85 6.27
C VAL A 282 12.01 17.04 5.41
N ASP A 283 12.02 16.45 4.22
CA ASP A 283 13.17 16.35 3.31
C ASP A 283 14.45 15.91 4.04
N GLY A 284 14.33 14.86 4.85
CA GLY A 284 15.44 14.31 5.64
C GLY A 284 15.86 15.14 6.87
N SER A 285 15.28 16.32 7.08
CA SER A 285 15.54 17.13 8.29
C SER A 285 14.62 16.68 9.42
N ASP A 286 15.20 16.15 10.51
CA ASP A 286 14.46 15.75 11.72
C ASP A 286 13.82 16.97 12.40
N GLN A 287 12.53 16.87 12.69
CA GLN A 287 11.76 17.94 13.33
C GLN A 287 11.55 17.70 14.82
N GLY A 288 11.72 16.45 15.27
CA GLY A 288 11.41 15.99 16.61
C GLY A 288 10.39 14.86 16.62
N MET A 289 9.90 14.54 17.82
CA MET A 289 9.02 13.41 18.06
C MET A 289 7.86 13.80 18.96
N ALA A 290 6.64 13.50 18.52
CA ALA A 290 5.46 13.55 19.38
C ALA A 290 5.45 12.26 20.22
N ALA A 291 6.06 12.34 21.41
CA ALA A 291 6.40 11.19 22.25
C ALA A 291 5.24 10.78 23.17
N PHE A 292 4.17 10.28 22.57
CA PHE A 292 2.96 9.86 23.27
C PHE A 292 2.59 8.40 22.99
N GLY A 293 2.39 7.64 24.06
CA GLY A 293 2.02 6.23 23.99
C GLY A 293 0.73 6.01 23.19
N GLY A 294 0.78 5.07 22.24
CA GLY A 294 -0.35 4.78 21.35
C GLY A 294 -0.45 5.68 20.11
N MET A 295 0.25 6.81 20.06
CA MET A 295 0.27 7.72 18.90
C MET A 295 0.82 7.02 17.65
N GLY A 296 1.91 6.26 17.78
CA GLY A 296 2.48 5.48 16.68
C GLY A 296 1.48 4.48 16.10
N GLY A 297 0.72 3.79 16.95
CA GLY A 297 -0.30 2.85 16.51
C GLY A 297 -1.49 3.54 15.84
N ALA A 298 -1.92 4.69 16.38
CA ALA A 298 -2.97 5.51 15.76
C ALA A 298 -2.55 6.05 14.38
N PHE A 299 -1.27 6.39 14.21
CA PHE A 299 -0.73 6.82 12.92
C PHE A 299 -0.67 5.67 11.91
N VAL A 300 -0.24 4.47 12.32
CA VAL A 300 -0.31 3.26 11.47
C VAL A 300 -1.73 3.01 10.98
N ASP A 301 -2.73 3.18 11.86
CA ASP A 301 -4.13 3.00 11.53
C ASP A 301 -4.67 4.00 10.48
N VAL A 302 -4.09 5.19 10.35
CA VAL A 302 -4.44 6.15 9.28
C VAL A 302 -4.33 5.52 7.90
N PHE A 303 -3.41 4.56 7.74
CA PHE A 303 -3.09 3.93 6.47
C PHE A 303 -3.55 2.49 6.34
N LEU A 304 -3.75 1.77 7.44
CA LEU A 304 -3.97 0.32 7.41
C LEU A 304 -5.32 -0.15 8.00
N ASP A 305 -6.16 0.75 8.50
CA ASP A 305 -7.51 0.38 8.96
C ASP A 305 -8.58 0.44 7.86
N ASP A 306 -9.81 0.08 8.20
CA ASP A 306 -10.94 0.03 7.26
C ASP A 306 -11.32 1.42 6.70
N ASN A 307 -10.88 2.49 7.37
CA ASN A 307 -11.09 3.89 6.97
C ASN A 307 -9.79 4.53 6.46
N ALA A 308 -8.85 3.72 5.96
CA ALA A 308 -7.54 4.18 5.53
C ALA A 308 -7.62 5.29 4.49
N VAL A 309 -6.73 6.28 4.60
CA VAL A 309 -6.66 7.41 3.66
C VAL A 309 -6.04 7.03 2.31
N SER A 310 -5.46 5.82 2.21
CA SER A 310 -4.92 5.24 0.97
C SER A 310 -5.20 3.74 0.90
N PRO A 311 -6.42 3.32 0.49
CA PRO A 311 -6.73 1.90 0.32
C PRO A 311 -5.76 1.19 -0.65
N SER A 312 -5.28 1.90 -1.67
CA SER A 312 -4.27 1.38 -2.61
C SER A 312 -2.95 0.96 -1.95
N LEU A 313 -2.60 1.56 -0.80
CA LEU A 313 -1.40 1.16 -0.06
C LEU A 313 -1.60 -0.23 0.57
N ILE A 314 -2.79 -0.50 1.14
CA ILE A 314 -3.16 -1.80 1.70
C ILE A 314 -3.07 -2.86 0.58
N ASP A 315 -3.71 -2.59 -0.56
CA ASP A 315 -3.68 -3.48 -1.72
C ASP A 315 -2.25 -3.77 -2.17
N SER A 316 -1.40 -2.74 -2.24
CA SER A 316 0.02 -2.90 -2.61
C SER A 316 0.80 -3.73 -1.59
N CYS A 317 0.59 -3.52 -0.29
CA CYS A 317 1.24 -4.31 0.76
C CYS A 317 0.85 -5.79 0.65
N VAL A 318 -0.45 -6.07 0.49
CA VAL A 318 -0.93 -7.45 0.31
C VAL A 318 -0.36 -8.04 -0.97
N GLN A 319 -0.47 -7.36 -2.12
CA GLN A 319 0.01 -7.90 -3.40
C GLN A 319 1.52 -8.17 -3.44
N THR A 320 2.30 -7.33 -2.76
CA THR A 320 3.76 -7.46 -2.74
C THR A 320 4.19 -8.73 -2.00
N TRP A 321 3.46 -9.13 -0.95
CA TRP A 321 3.91 -10.19 -0.04
C TRP A 321 2.98 -11.41 0.06
N SER A 322 1.71 -11.34 -0.34
CA SER A 322 0.75 -12.47 -0.31
C SER A 322 1.18 -13.66 -1.17
N LYS A 323 1.94 -13.40 -2.22
CA LYS A 323 2.48 -14.45 -3.09
C LYS A 323 3.67 -15.18 -2.47
N VAL A 324 4.16 -14.75 -1.30
CA VAL A 324 5.21 -15.43 -0.54
C VAL A 324 4.58 -16.51 0.36
N SER A 325 4.24 -17.63 -0.24
CA SER A 325 3.94 -18.84 0.54
C SER A 325 5.28 -19.37 1.08
N LEU A 326 5.48 -19.24 2.39
CA LEU A 326 6.53 -19.97 3.10
C LEU A 326 6.05 -21.41 3.21
N GLN A 327 6.68 -22.30 2.44
CA GLN A 327 6.58 -23.74 2.68
C GLN A 327 7.40 -24.12 3.91
#